data_AF-A0A1M6HUK9-F1
#
_entry.id   AF-A0A1M6HUK9-F1
#
_cell.length_a   1.000
_cell.length_b   1.000
_cell.length_c   1.000
_cell.angle_alpha   90.00
_cell.angle_beta   90.00
_cell.angle_gamma   90.00
#
_symmetry.space_group_name_H-M   'P 1'
#
loop_
_entity.id
_entity.type
_entity.pdbx_description
1 polymer ?
#
loop_
_entity_poly.entity_id
_entity_poly.type
_entity_poly.pdbx_seq_one_letter_code
_entity_poly.pdbx_strand_id
1 'polypeptide(L)' 'MSNSENQKLICEKCNVELQLKKTKLTYLEHQVIHELPCCPPADRYLFLKSWNMDA' A
#
# COMPACT_ATOMS: atom_id res chain seq x y z
N MET A 1 -8.52 -2.22 23.98
CA MET A 1 -7.11 -1.93 23.62
C MET A 1 -6.92 -2.45 22.21
N SER A 2 -7.09 -1.59 21.20
CA SER A 2 -6.91 -1.99 19.79
C SER A 2 -5.53 -1.51 19.37
N ASN A 3 -4.57 -2.43 19.34
CA ASN A 3 -3.18 -2.18 18.99
C ASN A 3 -3.11 -1.93 17.47
N SER A 4 -3.44 -0.71 17.02
CA SER A 4 -3.15 -0.26 15.66
C SER A 4 -1.65 -0.02 15.57
N GLU A 5 -0.88 -1.10 15.53
CA GLU A 5 0.55 -1.06 15.23
C GLU A 5 0.70 -0.47 13.84
N ASN A 6 1.08 0.80 13.81
CA ASN A 6 1.42 1.55 12.62
C ASN A 6 2.72 0.96 12.07
N GLN A 7 2.63 -0.23 11.45
CA GLN A 7 3.77 -0.94 10.90
C GLN A 7 4.38 -0.08 9.81
N LYS A 8 5.53 0.50 10.12
CA LYS A 8 6.32 1.28 9.17
C LYS A 8 6.77 0.32 8.08
N LEU A 9 6.14 0.44 6.92
CA LEU A 9 6.49 -0.35 5.75
C LEU A 9 7.81 0.20 5.20
N ILE A 10 8.84 -0.64 5.11
CA ILE A 10 10.15 -0.24 4.56
C ILE A 10 10.32 -0.92 3.20
N CYS A 11 10.73 -0.17 2.19
CA CYS A 11 11.02 -0.73 0.88
C CYS A 11 12.29 -1.59 0.96
N GLU A 12 12.20 -2.88 0.67
CA GLU A 12 13.37 -3.78 0.69
C GLU A 12 14.49 -3.33 -0.26
N LYS A 13 14.14 -2.79 -1.44
CA LYS A 13 15.11 -2.35 -2.45
C LYS A 13 15.75 -1.02 -2.14
N CYS A 14 14.97 -0.06 -1.65
CA CYS A 14 15.42 1.31 -1.45
C CYS A 14 15.82 1.59 0.01
N ASN A 15 15.46 0.69 0.94
CA ASN A 15 15.63 0.83 2.39
C ASN A 15 15.04 2.13 2.95
N VAL A 16 14.00 2.67 2.31
CA VAL A 16 13.28 3.87 2.75
C VAL A 16 11.90 3.54 3.27
N GLU A 17 11.38 4.38 4.16
CA GLU A 17 10.01 4.30 4.64
C GLU A 17 9.04 4.54 3.45
N LEU A 18 8.11 3.60 3.28
CA LEU A 18 7.06 3.64 2.28
C LEU A 18 5.97 4.60 2.76
N GLN A 19 5.52 5.45 1.84
CA GLN A 19 4.43 6.38 2.12
C GLN A 19 3.13 5.79 1.61
N LEU A 20 2.12 5.72 2.49
CA LEU A 20 0.77 5.36 2.06
C LEU A 20 0.21 6.48 1.18
N LYS A 21 -0.13 6.14 -0.06
CA LYS A 21 -0.70 7.07 -1.04
C LYS A 21 -2.06 6.54 -1.48
N LYS A 22 -3.07 7.40 -1.41
CA LYS A 22 -4.40 7.10 -1.96
C LYS A 22 -4.29 6.93 -3.47
N THR A 23 -4.71 5.77 -3.96
CA THR A 23 -4.76 5.46 -5.37
C THR A 23 -6.13 4.93 -5.76
N LYS A 24 -6.50 5.15 -7.03
CA LYS A 24 -7.71 4.59 -7.62
C LYS A 24 -7.34 3.28 -8.30
N LEU A 25 -7.81 2.17 -7.77
CA LEU A 25 -7.67 0.85 -8.36
C LEU A 25 -8.96 0.55 -9.12
N THR A 26 -8.82 0.10 -10.36
CA THR A 26 -9.96 -0.39 -11.14
C THR A 26 -9.90 -1.90 -11.15
N TYR A 27 -10.88 -2.56 -10.54
CA TYR A 27 -11.00 -4.00 -10.48
C TYR A 27 -12.36 -4.41 -11.02
N LEU A 28 -12.38 -5.23 -12.09
CA LEU A 28 -13.62 -5.69 -12.73
C LEU A 28 -14.63 -4.55 -12.95
N GLU A 29 -14.19 -3.47 -13.59
CA GLU A 29 -14.99 -2.26 -13.88
C GLU A 29 -15.45 -1.44 -12.65
N HIS A 30 -15.17 -1.90 -11.43
CA HIS A 30 -15.40 -1.15 -10.20
C HIS A 30 -14.17 -0.32 -9.83
N GLN A 31 -14.39 0.96 -9.53
CA GLN A 31 -13.35 1.85 -9.05
C GLN A 31 -13.34 1.85 -7.52
N VAL A 32 -12.23 1.44 -6.93
CA VAL A 32 -12.01 1.46 -5.49
C VAL A 32 -10.88 2.42 -5.17
N ILE A 33 -11.12 3.32 -4.21
CA ILE A 33 -10.08 4.21 -3.69
C ILE A 33 -9.46 3.50 -2.49
N HIS A 34 -8.17 3.20 -2.55
CA HIS A 34 -7.49 2.55 -1.44
C HIS A 34 -6.07 3.13 -1.23
N GLU A 35 -5.53 2.94 -0.03
CA GLU A 35 -4.22 3.46 0.37
C GLU A 35 -3.17 2.39 0.16
N LEU A 36 -2.31 2.58 -0.84
CA LEU A 36 -1.22 1.67 -1.13
C LEU A 36 0.12 2.25 -0.68
N PRO A 37 1.04 1.41 -0.16
CA PRO A 37 2.40 1.84 0.11
C PRO A 37 3.13 2.13 -1.20
N CYS A 38 3.64 3.35 -1.31
CA CYS A 38 4.43 3.84 -2.43
C CYS A 38 5.87 4.11 -1.98
N CYS A 39 6.82 3.66 -2.79
CA CYS A 39 8.23 3.96 -2.59
C CYS A 39 8.58 5.29 -3.25
N PRO A 40 8.89 6.36 -2.49
CA PRO A 40 9.18 7.69 -3.06
C PRO A 40 10.31 7.71 -4.10
N PRO A 41 11.47 7.03 -3.92
CA PRO A 41 12.53 7.05 -4.92
C PRO A 41 12.22 6.20 -6.16
N ALA A 42 11.34 5.20 -6.04
CA ALA A 42 11.00 4.33 -7.18
C ALA A 42 9.73 4.80 -7.91
N ASP A 43 8.94 5.69 -7.30
CA ASP A 43 7.55 6.05 -7.67
C ASP A 43 6.71 4.82 -8.05
N ARG A 44 6.94 3.71 -7.35
CA ARG A 44 6.27 2.43 -7.61
C ARG A 44 5.42 2.06 -6.41
N TYR A 45 4.17 1.74 -6.70
CA TYR A 45 3.23 1.13 -5.76
C TYR A 45 3.66 -0.32 -5.51
N LEU A 46 3.83 -0.69 -4.24
CA LEU A 46 4.10 -2.07 -3.85
C LEU A 46 2.77 -2.74 -3.54
N PHE A 47 2.38 -3.70 -4.38
CA PHE A 47 1.33 -4.63 -4.04
C PHE A 47 1.90 -5.61 -3.02
N LEU A 48 1.58 -5.41 -1.75
CA LEU A 48 1.82 -6.44 -0.74
C LEU A 48 1.08 -7.68 -1.22
N LYS A 49 1.79 -8.79 -1.43
CA LYS A 49 1.22 -10.07 -1.89
C LYS A 49 0.14 -10.63 -0.95
N SER A 50 -0.11 -9.98 0.18
CA SER A 50 -1.10 -10.34 1.19
C SER A 50 -2.18 -9.26 1.34
N TRP A 51 -2.69 -8.72 0.23
CA TRP A 51 -3.99 -8.05 0.24
C TRP A 51 -5.07 -9.09 0.00
N ASN A 52 -5.60 -9.68 1.07
CA ASN A 52 -6.95 -10.22 1.03
C ASN A 52 -7.90 -9.03 1.02
N MET A 53 -8.45 -8.75 -0.15
CA MET A 53 -9.62 -7.90 -0.29
C MET A 53 -10.81 -8.77 0.16
N ASP A 54 -10.95 -8.97 1.48
CA ASP A 54 -12.13 -9.59 2.07
C ASP A 54 -13.31 -8.67 1.79
N ALA A 55 -14.15 -9.13 0.86
CA ALA A 55 -15.38 -8.50 0.38
C ALA A 55 -16.47 -8.47 1.46
#